data_AF-A0A358A101-F1
#
_entry.id   AF-A0A358A101-F1
#
_cell.length_a   1.000
_cell.length_b   1.000
_cell.length_c   1.000
_cell.angle_alpha   90.00
_cell.angle_beta   90.00
_cell.angle_gamma   90.00
#
_symmetry.space_group_name_H-M   'P 1'
#
loop_
_entity.id
_entity.type
_entity.pdbx_description
1 polymer ?
#
loop_
_entity_poly.entity_id
_entity_poly.type
_entity_poly.pdbx_seq_one_letter_code
_entity_poly.pdbx_strand_id
1 'polypeptide(L)'
;MLLSLGRRIGVELVPIGAPGHFLVQEPVSGSLLDPFDRASDLQPSALAARMAALGAHLDLTEALAPIPDQAVVARVLNNLTNTMVQRSVRELDWVLDLRLALPLRYQDPRALAALCEQRGRLDRAAELLDLLARATEREDLSRRAHALRARLN
;
A
#
# COMPACT_ATOMS: atom_id res chain seq x y z
N MET A 1 1.01 -7.84 14.04
CA MET A 1 1.05 -6.80 15.09
C MET A 1 -0.28 -6.75 15.84
N LEU A 2 -1.42 -6.16 15.41
CA LEU A 2 -2.70 -6.39 16.15
C LEU A 2 -3.40 -7.69 15.72
N LEU A 3 -3.54 -7.92 14.42
CA LEU A 3 -4.17 -9.14 13.85
C LEU A 3 -3.52 -10.44 14.35
N SER A 4 -2.18 -10.49 14.33
CA SER A 4 -1.40 -11.65 14.80
C SER A 4 -1.54 -11.86 16.30
N LEU A 5 -1.71 -10.79 17.09
CA LEU A 5 -1.94 -10.87 18.53
C LEU A 5 -3.35 -11.40 18.79
N GLY A 6 -4.37 -10.84 18.14
CA GLY A 6 -5.75 -11.33 18.19
C GLY A 6 -5.82 -12.84 17.95
N ARG A 7 -5.24 -13.31 16.84
CA ARG A 7 -5.16 -14.75 16.52
C ARG A 7 -4.50 -15.59 17.63
N ARG A 8 -3.48 -15.06 18.31
CA ARG A 8 -2.77 -15.76 19.41
C ARG A 8 -3.58 -15.83 20.70
N ILE A 9 -4.47 -14.87 20.93
CA ILE A 9 -5.33 -14.80 22.13
C ILE A 9 -6.76 -15.26 21.86
N GLY A 10 -7.04 -15.83 20.68
CA GLY A 10 -8.36 -16.33 20.30
C GLY A 10 -9.36 -15.26 19.88
N VAL A 11 -8.91 -14.04 19.56
CA VAL A 11 -9.75 -12.95 19.05
C VAL A 11 -9.57 -12.84 17.53
N GLU A 12 -10.65 -13.09 16.80
CA GLU A 12 -10.66 -12.90 15.35
C GLU A 12 -10.77 -11.41 15.01
N LEU A 13 -9.87 -10.95 14.14
CA LEU A 13 -9.86 -9.58 13.64
C LEU A 13 -9.67 -9.62 12.13
N VAL A 14 -10.52 -8.91 11.41
CA VAL A 14 -10.54 -8.88 9.95
C VAL A 14 -9.96 -7.55 9.47
N PRO A 15 -8.89 -7.56 8.65
CA PRO A 15 -8.30 -6.32 8.14
C PRO A 15 -9.18 -5.67 7.07
N ILE A 16 -9.39 -4.37 7.19
CA ILE A 16 -10.19 -3.56 6.27
C ILE A 16 -9.29 -2.47 5.65
N GLY A 17 -9.30 -2.39 4.31
CA GLY A 17 -8.44 -1.52 3.52
C GLY A 17 -9.06 -0.19 3.12
N ALA A 18 -9.70 0.53 4.05
CA ALA A 18 -10.36 1.79 3.74
C ALA A 18 -9.41 2.85 3.11
N PRO A 19 -9.91 3.73 2.22
CA PRO A 19 -9.08 4.82 1.69
C PRO A 19 -8.53 5.69 2.82
N GLY A 20 -7.21 5.93 2.80
CA GLY A 20 -6.51 6.71 3.82
C GLY A 20 -6.33 6.01 5.18
N HIS A 21 -7.08 4.93 5.49
CA HIS A 21 -7.09 4.28 6.80
C HIS A 21 -6.81 2.78 6.73
N PHE A 22 -6.24 2.21 7.79
CA PHE A 22 -6.20 0.76 7.98
C PHE A 22 -7.07 0.46 9.19
N LEU A 23 -8.18 -0.22 8.96
CA LEU A 23 -9.11 -0.56 10.03
C LEU A 23 -9.05 -2.06 10.29
N VAL A 24 -9.47 -2.47 11.48
CA VAL A 24 -9.75 -3.86 11.78
C VAL A 24 -11.18 -3.98 12.25
N GLN A 25 -11.88 -4.99 11.78
CA GLN A 25 -13.22 -5.31 12.21
C GLN A 25 -13.18 -6.50 13.18
N GLU A 26 -13.92 -6.39 14.27
CA GLU A 26 -14.27 -7.54 15.11
C GLU A 26 -15.58 -8.14 14.55
N PRO A 27 -15.61 -9.41 14.10
CA PRO A 27 -16.73 -9.95 13.32
C PRO A 27 -18.05 -10.09 14.09
N VAL A 28 -18.00 -10.23 15.41
CA VAL A 28 -19.18 -10.59 16.24
C VAL A 28 -20.01 -9.36 16.57
N SER A 29 -19.35 -8.29 16.99
CA SER A 29 -19.91 -6.98 17.29
C SER A 29 -20.02 -6.10 16.05
N GLY A 30 -19.24 -6.38 15.00
CA GLY A 30 -19.12 -5.52 13.81
C GLY A 30 -18.31 -4.25 14.05
N SER A 31 -17.72 -4.08 15.23
CA SER A 31 -16.94 -2.90 15.63
C SER A 31 -15.72 -2.70 14.74
N LEU A 32 -15.50 -1.45 14.31
CA LEU A 32 -14.33 -1.04 13.55
C LEU A 32 -13.35 -0.28 14.45
N LEU A 33 -12.10 -0.69 14.43
CA LEU A 33 -11.02 -0.11 15.23
C LEU A 33 -9.91 0.39 14.31
N ASP A 34 -9.40 1.59 14.57
CA ASP A 34 -8.15 2.07 13.96
C ASP A 34 -6.96 1.80 14.90
N PRO A 35 -6.11 0.78 14.63
CA PRO A 35 -5.00 0.44 15.50
C PRO A 35 -3.90 1.52 15.56
N PHE A 36 -3.95 2.53 14.70
CA PHE A 36 -2.99 3.62 14.66
C PHE A 36 -3.53 4.91 15.28
N ASP A 37 -4.84 5.02 15.50
CA ASP A 37 -5.49 6.13 16.20
C ASP A 37 -6.07 5.69 17.55
N ARG A 38 -5.20 5.20 18.44
CA ARG A 38 -5.56 4.76 19.82
C ARG A 38 -6.71 3.74 19.89
N ALA A 39 -6.98 2.99 18.82
CA ALA A 39 -8.14 2.12 18.71
C ALA A 39 -9.46 2.87 18.96
N SER A 40 -9.58 4.10 18.45
CA SER A 40 -10.84 4.82 18.44
C SER A 40 -11.88 4.02 17.64
N ASP A 41 -13.07 3.85 18.23
CA ASP A 41 -14.20 3.23 17.54
C ASP A 41 -14.61 4.12 16.37
N LEU A 42 -14.32 3.67 15.16
CA LEU A 42 -14.64 4.43 13.97
C LEU A 42 -16.00 3.98 13.43
N GLN A 43 -17.02 4.81 13.57
CA GLN A 43 -18.31 4.52 12.95
C GLN A 43 -18.20 4.61 11.42
N PRO A 44 -18.79 3.67 10.65
CA PRO A 44 -18.81 3.73 9.18
C PRO A 44 -19.25 5.08 8.61
N SER A 45 -20.25 5.72 9.24
CA SER A 45 -20.75 7.04 8.86
C SER A 45 -19.72 8.15 9.03
N ALA A 46 -18.84 8.05 10.04
CA ALA A 46 -17.75 9.01 10.24
C ALA A 46 -16.68 8.88 9.15
N LEU A 47 -16.37 7.65 8.71
CA LEU A 47 -15.48 7.42 7.56
C LEU A 47 -16.06 8.03 6.28
N ALA A 48 -17.34 7.78 5.98
CA ALA A 48 -18.01 8.36 4.82
C ALA A 48 -18.02 9.89 4.85
N ALA A 49 -18.35 10.49 6.00
CA ALA A 49 -18.36 11.95 6.16
C ALA A 49 -16.97 12.56 5.94
N ARG A 50 -15.91 11.90 6.44
CA ARG A 50 -14.52 12.34 6.25
C ARG A 50 -14.08 12.24 4.80
N MET A 51 -14.46 11.18 4.09
CA MET A 51 -14.17 11.03 2.65
C MET A 51 -14.95 12.05 1.82
N ALA A 52 -16.23 12.29 2.15
CA ALA A 52 -17.05 13.30 1.49
C ALA A 52 -16.46 14.71 1.64
N ALA A 53 -15.91 15.04 2.82
CA ALA A 53 -15.19 16.30 3.04
C ALA A 53 -13.92 16.45 2.18
N LEU A 54 -13.33 15.33 1.72
CA LEU A 54 -12.21 15.32 0.77
C LEU A 54 -12.67 15.26 -0.70
N GLY A 55 -13.98 15.41 -0.96
CA GLY A 55 -14.55 15.38 -2.31
C GLY A 55 -14.75 13.99 -2.89
N ALA A 56 -14.61 12.93 -2.09
CA ALA A 56 -14.79 11.55 -2.52
C ALA A 56 -16.14 11.00 -2.03
N HIS A 57 -16.95 10.47 -2.94
CA HIS A 57 -18.08 9.62 -2.57
C HIS A 57 -17.59 8.18 -2.43
N LEU A 58 -17.79 7.62 -1.25
CA LEU A 58 -17.32 6.30 -0.88
C LEU A 58 -18.49 5.33 -0.89
N ASP A 59 -18.41 4.27 -1.69
CA ASP A 59 -19.26 3.09 -1.45
C ASP A 59 -18.74 2.41 -0.17
N LEU A 60 -19.50 2.55 0.91
CA LEU A 60 -19.13 1.99 2.21
C LEU A 60 -19.02 0.46 2.17
N THR A 61 -19.75 -0.22 1.29
CA THR A 61 -19.71 -1.68 1.18
C THR A 61 -18.36 -2.12 0.63
N GLU A 62 -17.91 -1.47 -0.45
CA GLU A 62 -16.62 -1.76 -1.06
C GLU A 62 -15.46 -1.30 -0.15
N ALA A 63 -15.58 -0.11 0.43
CA ALA A 63 -14.53 0.46 1.26
C ALA A 63 -14.33 -0.28 2.60
N LEU A 64 -15.36 -0.97 3.08
CA LEU A 64 -15.30 -1.81 4.27
C LEU A 64 -15.13 -3.30 3.94
N ALA A 65 -14.81 -3.64 2.69
CA ALA A 65 -14.51 -5.01 2.33
C ALA A 65 -13.18 -5.49 2.98
N PRO A 66 -13.13 -6.74 3.45
CA PRO A 66 -11.89 -7.34 3.94
C PRO A 66 -10.80 -7.35 2.88
N ILE A 67 -9.56 -7.12 3.31
CA ILE A 67 -8.38 -7.21 2.44
C ILE A 67 -7.55 -8.47 2.75
N PRO A 68 -6.91 -9.07 1.74
CA PRO A 68 -6.08 -10.26 1.96
C PRO A 68 -4.77 -9.90 2.68
N ASP A 69 -4.15 -10.88 3.34
CA ASP A 69 -2.89 -10.71 4.08
C ASP A 69 -1.79 -10.03 3.25
N GLN A 70 -1.69 -10.35 1.95
CA GLN A 70 -0.71 -9.73 1.06
C GLN A 70 -0.92 -8.21 0.89
N ALA A 71 -2.17 -7.75 0.88
CA ALA A 71 -2.49 -6.33 0.84
C ALA A 71 -2.12 -5.63 2.16
N VAL A 72 -2.32 -6.33 3.29
CA VAL A 72 -1.87 -5.84 4.61
C VAL A 72 -0.36 -5.66 4.63
N VAL A 73 0.40 -6.66 4.18
CA VAL A 73 1.87 -6.59 4.12
C VAL A 73 2.33 -5.47 3.18
N ALA A 74 1.73 -5.34 1.98
CA ALA A 74 2.05 -4.27 1.05
C ALA A 74 1.87 -2.89 1.69
N ARG A 75 0.79 -2.70 2.46
CA ARG A 75 0.53 -1.46 3.18
C ARG A 75 1.56 -1.18 4.28
N VAL A 76 1.92 -2.20 5.07
CA VAL A 76 2.96 -2.07 6.11
C VAL A 76 4.30 -1.68 5.50
N LEU A 77 4.72 -2.33 4.40
CA LEU A 77 5.97 -2.00 3.70
C LEU A 77 5.93 -0.60 3.08
N ASN A 78 4.78 -0.15 2.59
CA ASN A 78 4.61 1.22 2.09
C ASN A 78 4.77 2.26 3.21
N ASN A 79 4.14 2.04 4.36
CA ASN A 79 4.28 2.91 5.54
C ASN A 79 5.72 2.95 6.05
N LEU A 80 6.38 1.79 6.05
CA LEU A 80 7.79 1.69 6.42
C LEU A 80 8.69 2.45 5.44
N THR A 81 8.45 2.29 4.13
CA THR A 81 9.14 3.04 3.07
C THR A 81 9.05 4.54 3.35
N ASN A 82 7.83 5.06 3.50
CA ASN A 82 7.59 6.49 3.69
C ASN A 82 8.27 7.03 4.97
N THR A 83 8.28 6.24 6.04
CA THR A 83 8.93 6.62 7.31
C THR A 83 10.47 6.60 7.20
N MET A 84 11.02 5.61 6.50
CA MET A 84 12.47 5.39 6.41
C MET A 84 13.14 6.25 5.34
N VAL A 85 12.45 6.60 4.26
CA VAL A 85 12.96 7.52 3.21
C VAL A 85 13.46 8.83 3.81
N GLN A 86 12.81 9.32 4.88
CA GLN A 86 13.19 10.55 5.57
C GLN A 86 14.36 10.39 6.55
N ARG A 87 14.71 9.16 6.95
CA ARG A 87 15.70 8.89 8.01
C ARG A 87 17.02 8.33 7.47
N SER A 88 16.98 7.35 6.58
CA SER A 88 18.17 6.66 6.06
C SER A 88 17.83 5.89 4.78
N VAL A 89 18.14 6.47 3.62
CA VAL A 89 17.81 5.88 2.31
C VAL A 89 18.55 4.55 2.06
N ARG A 90 19.71 4.33 2.69
CA ARG A 90 20.49 3.08 2.55
C ARG A 90 19.82 1.88 3.23
N GLU A 91 19.00 2.09 4.25
CA GLU A 91 18.34 1.00 4.99
C GLU A 91 17.09 0.46 4.28
N LEU A 92 16.73 1.01 3.11
CA LEU A 92 15.52 0.63 2.38
C LEU A 92 15.67 -0.60 1.48
N ASP A 93 16.88 -1.12 1.26
CA ASP A 93 17.07 -2.18 0.26
C ASP A 93 16.29 -3.44 0.58
N TRP A 94 16.28 -3.88 1.84
CA TRP A 94 15.50 -5.05 2.25
C TRP A 94 13.98 -4.79 2.15
N VAL A 95 13.52 -3.57 2.41
CA VAL A 95 12.10 -3.18 2.23
C VAL A 95 11.74 -3.24 0.75
N LEU A 96 12.63 -2.74 -0.11
CA LEU A 96 12.46 -2.79 -1.55
C LEU A 96 12.46 -4.24 -2.08
N ASP A 97 13.32 -5.11 -1.57
CA ASP A 97 13.33 -6.54 -1.90
C ASP A 97 11.99 -7.20 -1.58
N LEU A 98 11.46 -6.96 -0.37
CA LEU A 98 10.16 -7.49 0.03
C LEU A 98 9.02 -6.95 -0.82
N ARG A 99 9.05 -5.65 -1.17
CA ARG A 99 8.05 -5.04 -2.05
C ARG A 99 8.08 -5.64 -3.46
N LEU A 100 9.27 -5.89 -4.02
CA LEU A 100 9.41 -6.53 -5.32
C LEU A 100 8.95 -8.00 -5.33
N ALA A 101 8.96 -8.67 -4.18
CA ALA A 101 8.44 -10.03 -4.02
C ALA A 101 6.91 -10.10 -3.88
N LEU A 102 6.24 -8.99 -3.54
CA LEU A 102 4.79 -8.94 -3.40
C LEU A 102 4.08 -8.70 -4.75
N PRO A 103 2.84 -9.20 -4.93
CA PRO A 103 2.07 -8.91 -6.13
C PRO A 103 1.85 -7.41 -6.35
N LEU A 104 2.06 -6.97 -7.59
CA LEU A 104 1.92 -5.56 -7.98
C LEU A 104 0.50 -5.01 -7.80
N ARG A 105 -0.54 -5.87 -7.85
CA ARG A 105 -1.95 -5.46 -7.68
C ARG A 105 -2.26 -4.78 -6.33
N TYR A 106 -1.40 -4.93 -5.33
CA TYR A 106 -1.55 -4.30 -4.02
C TYR A 106 -0.60 -3.11 -3.80
N GLN A 107 0.10 -2.69 -4.84
CA GLN A 107 1.14 -1.69 -4.76
C GLN A 107 0.88 -0.60 -5.80
N ASP A 108 1.42 0.59 -5.54
CA ASP A 108 1.55 1.61 -6.58
C ASP A 108 2.82 1.32 -7.41
N PRO A 109 2.69 0.82 -8.65
CA PRO A 109 3.84 0.50 -9.49
C PRO A 109 4.67 1.74 -9.84
N ARG A 110 4.08 2.93 -9.87
CA ARG A 110 4.80 4.18 -10.19
C ARG A 110 5.68 4.59 -9.03
N ALA A 111 5.15 4.55 -7.82
CA ALA A 111 5.92 4.80 -6.61
C ALA A 111 7.03 3.75 -6.43
N LEU A 112 6.75 2.48 -6.73
CA LEU A 112 7.74 1.40 -6.65
C LEU A 112 8.85 1.57 -7.70
N ALA A 113 8.53 1.98 -8.94
CA ALA A 113 9.51 2.28 -9.97
C ALA A 113 10.42 3.44 -9.57
N ALA A 114 9.85 4.53 -9.03
CA ALA A 114 10.62 5.67 -8.54
C ALA A 114 11.58 5.27 -7.40
N LEU A 115 11.13 4.41 -6.48
CA LEU A 115 11.99 3.88 -5.42
C LEU A 115 13.12 3.01 -5.99
N CYS A 116 12.85 2.18 -6.99
CA CYS A 116 13.89 1.40 -7.69
C CYS A 116 14.94 2.33 -8.33
N GLU A 117 14.51 3.38 -9.03
CA GLU A 117 15.42 4.38 -9.62
C GLU A 117 16.29 5.05 -8.55
N GLN A 118 15.69 5.50 -7.44
CA GLN A 118 16.40 6.14 -6.33
C GLN A 118 17.45 5.22 -5.70
N ARG A 119 17.20 3.89 -5.71
CA ARG A 119 18.13 2.87 -5.21
C ARG A 119 19.08 2.32 -6.26
N GLY A 120 19.07 2.85 -7.49
CA GLY A 120 19.95 2.41 -8.58
C GLY A 120 19.55 1.09 -9.23
N ARG A 121 18.37 0.54 -8.93
CA ARG A 121 17.84 -0.69 -9.53
C ARG A 121 17.13 -0.38 -10.85
N LEU A 122 17.91 0.08 -11.83
CA LEU A 122 17.38 0.68 -13.06
C LEU A 122 16.67 -0.34 -13.96
N ASP A 123 17.07 -1.61 -13.89
CA ASP A 123 16.44 -2.73 -14.57
C ASP A 123 15.00 -2.92 -14.11
N ARG A 124 14.79 -3.04 -12.79
CA ARG A 124 13.46 -3.20 -12.19
C ARG A 124 12.59 -1.97 -12.35
N ALA A 125 13.17 -0.77 -12.25
CA ALA A 125 12.45 0.47 -12.55
C ALA A 125 11.92 0.47 -13.99
N ALA A 126 12.75 0.09 -14.97
CA ALA A 126 12.35 0.05 -16.37
C ALA A 126 11.24 -0.99 -16.64
N GLU A 127 11.33 -2.18 -16.03
CA GLU A 127 10.27 -3.20 -16.12
C GLU A 127 8.91 -2.68 -15.62
N LEU A 128 8.89 -2.02 -14.45
CA LEU A 128 7.68 -1.46 -13.87
C LEU A 128 7.08 -0.32 -14.73
N LEU A 129 7.95 0.53 -15.29
CA LEU A 129 7.53 1.61 -16.19
C LEU A 129 6.95 1.08 -17.50
N ASP A 130 7.49 0.00 -18.06
CA ASP A 130 6.91 -0.65 -19.25
C ASP A 130 5.55 -1.26 -18.98
N LEU A 131 5.39 -1.93 -17.83
CA LEU A 131 4.10 -2.48 -17.41
C LEU A 131 3.05 -1.37 -17.30
N LEU A 132 3.42 -0.24 -16.68
CA LEU A 132 2.58 0.95 -16.59
C LEU A 132 2.30 1.57 -17.96
N ALA A 133 3.31 1.69 -18.82
CA ALA A 133 3.17 2.25 -20.16
C ALA A 133 2.15 1.45 -20.98
N ARG A 134 2.21 0.12 -20.91
CA ARG A 134 1.25 -0.79 -21.57
C ARG A 134 -0.15 -0.66 -21.00
N ALA A 135 -0.28 -0.59 -19.68
CA ALA A 135 -1.58 -0.51 -19.02
C ALA A 135 -2.27 0.85 -19.19
N THR A 136 -1.52 1.92 -19.45
CA THR A 136 -2.02 3.30 -19.55
C THR A 136 -1.87 3.93 -20.93
N GLU A 137 -1.33 3.18 -21.90
CA GLU A 137 -1.01 3.64 -23.27
C GLU A 137 -0.15 4.91 -23.30
N ARG A 138 0.80 5.02 -22.36
CA ARG A 138 1.65 6.20 -22.18
C ARG A 138 3.06 6.02 -22.73
N GLU A 139 3.32 6.65 -23.88
CA GLU A 139 4.62 6.61 -24.54
C GLU A 139 5.76 7.25 -23.75
N ASP A 140 5.47 8.25 -22.91
CA ASP A 140 6.50 8.91 -22.10
C ASP A 140 7.09 7.96 -21.03
N LEU A 141 6.28 7.06 -20.48
CA LEU A 141 6.74 6.03 -19.54
C LEU A 141 7.63 4.99 -20.25
N SER A 142 7.26 4.60 -21.48
CA SER A 142 8.09 3.72 -22.32
C SER A 142 9.43 4.37 -22.67
N ARG A 143 9.43 5.65 -23.07
CA ARG A 143 10.67 6.40 -23.31
C ARG A 143 11.55 6.49 -22.06
N ARG A 144 10.96 6.70 -20.88
CA ARG A 144 11.70 6.69 -19.61
C ARG A 144 12.32 5.32 -19.33
N ALA A 145 11.57 4.23 -19.51
CA ALA A 145 12.08 2.87 -19.33
C ALA A 145 13.27 2.58 -20.25
N HIS A 146 13.19 2.96 -21.53
CA HIS A 146 14.31 2.86 -22.47
C HIS A 146 15.54 3.66 -22.02
N ALA A 147 15.34 4.90 -21.56
CA ALA A 147 16.43 5.73 -21.06
C ALA A 147 17.13 5.12 -19.82
N LEU A 148 16.38 4.46 -18.93
CA LEU A 148 16.96 3.77 -17.78
C LEU A 148 17.82 2.57 -18.21
N ARG A 149 17.35 1.77 -19.16
CA ARG A 149 18.11 0.64 -19.70
C ARG A 149 19.39 1.06 -20.41
N ALA A 150 19.35 2.17 -21.14
CA ALA A 150 20.54 2.71 -21.80
C ALA A 150 21.66 3.11 -20.82
N ARG A 151 21.33 3.42 -19.56
CA ARG A 151 22.31 3.75 -18.50
C ARG A 151 22.97 2.52 -17.86
N LEU A 152 22.50 1.31 -18.17
CA LEU A 152 23.08 0.06 -17.70
C LEU A 152 24.15 -0.49 -18.67
N ASN A 153 24.21 0.04 -19.89
CA ASN A 153 25.21 -0.28 -20.92
C ASN A 153 26.36 0.72 -20.87
#